data_AF-A0A5F2G5V5-F1
#
_entry.id   AF-A0A5F2G5V5-F1
#
_cell.length_a   1.000
_cell.length_b   1.000
_cell.length_c   1.000
_cell.angle_alpha   90.00
_cell.angle_beta   90.00
_cell.angle_gamma   90.00
#
_symmetry.space_group_name_H-M   'P 1'
#
loop_
_entity.id
_entity.type
_entity.pdbx_description
1 polymer ?
#
loop_
_entity_poly.entity_id
_entity_poly.type
_entity_poly.pdbx_seq_one_letter_code
_entity_poly.pdbx_strand_id
1 'polypeptide(L)'
;PAPCEQNERLQSLAGHRDQLVDMRARLKKHLAEAFEAIVIASLEDMIADFDRRIHALESQIAEVIRQAQHTARDYSLMVSVPGVSKVSALSLLAHLPELGQRSPKSIAALAGLAPF
;
A
#
# COMPACT_ATOMS: atom_id res chain seq x y z
N PRO A 1 -12.41 -20.87 1.53
CA PRO A 1 -11.02 -21.00 2.07
C PRO A 1 -10.85 -20.05 3.26
N ALA A 2 -10.44 -20.56 4.42
CA ALA A 2 -10.18 -19.70 5.58
C ALA A 2 -9.08 -18.68 5.20
N PRO A 3 -9.19 -17.39 5.59
CA PRO A 3 -8.10 -16.44 5.43
C PRO A 3 -6.88 -17.02 6.13
N CYS A 4 -5.75 -17.16 5.44
CA CYS A 4 -4.51 -17.51 6.14
C CYS A 4 -4.13 -16.32 7.03
N GLU A 5 -3.60 -16.58 8.22
CA GLU A 5 -3.13 -15.58 9.19
C GLU A 5 -2.20 -14.51 8.56
N GLN A 6 -1.48 -14.89 7.50
CA GLN A 6 -0.65 -13.98 6.69
C GLN A 6 -1.46 -12.93 5.92
N ASN A 7 -2.63 -13.27 5.40
CA ASN A 7 -3.50 -12.33 4.68
C ASN A 7 -4.10 -11.29 5.64
N GLU A 8 -4.53 -11.70 6.82
CA GLU A 8 -5.06 -10.79 7.84
C GLU A 8 -3.98 -9.80 8.31
N ARG A 9 -2.74 -10.30 8.49
CA ARG A 9 -1.59 -9.46 8.83
C ARG A 9 -1.27 -8.44 7.73
N LEU A 10 -1.26 -8.86 6.46
CA LEU A 10 -1.04 -7.94 5.33
C LEU A 10 -2.14 -6.88 5.24
N GLN A 11 -3.40 -7.28 5.39
CA GLN A 11 -4.53 -6.36 5.33
C GLN A 11 -4.48 -5.33 6.46
N SER A 12 -4.11 -5.74 7.68
CA SER A 12 -3.93 -4.83 8.81
C SER A 12 -2.82 -3.80 8.55
N LEU A 13 -1.67 -4.24 8.05
CA LEU A 13 -0.54 -3.36 7.74
C LEU A 13 -0.88 -2.38 6.61
N ALA A 14 -1.50 -2.86 5.53
CA ALA A 14 -1.92 -2.04 4.39
C ALA A 14 -2.96 -0.98 4.82
N GLY A 15 -3.98 -1.39 5.56
CA GLY A 15 -5.00 -0.47 6.08
C GLY A 15 -4.40 0.63 6.97
N HIS A 16 -3.43 0.29 7.83
CA HIS A 16 -2.75 1.30 8.65
C HIS A 16 -1.88 2.25 7.80
N ARG A 17 -1.18 1.73 6.80
CA ARG A 17 -0.39 2.56 5.87
C ARG A 17 -1.26 3.57 5.14
N ASP A 18 -2.44 3.18 4.69
CA ASP A 18 -3.36 4.09 3.98
C ASP A 18 -3.92 5.18 4.91
N GLN A 19 -4.23 4.85 6.17
CA GLN A 19 -4.59 5.86 7.17
C GLN A 19 -3.50 6.92 7.34
N LEU A 20 -2.22 6.50 7.44
CA LEU A 20 -1.10 7.45 7.59
C LEU A 20 -0.91 8.32 6.34
N VAL A 21 -1.13 7.76 5.14
CA VAL A 21 -1.06 8.52 3.88
C VAL A 21 -2.15 9.59 3.83
N ASP A 22 -3.37 9.26 4.25
CA ASP A 22 -4.47 10.22 4.31
C ASP A 22 -4.22 11.33 5.35
N MET A 23 -3.67 10.98 6.51
CA MET A 23 -3.27 11.96 7.53
C MET A 23 -2.18 12.89 6.99
N ARG A 24 -1.16 12.36 6.33
CA ARG A 24 -0.11 13.16 5.67
C ARG A 24 -0.69 14.08 4.60
N ALA A 25 -1.65 13.60 3.80
CA ALA A 25 -2.30 14.43 2.78
C ALA A 25 -3.05 15.62 3.39
N ARG A 26 -3.74 15.40 4.52
CA ARG A 26 -4.39 16.48 5.29
C ARG A 26 -3.38 17.51 5.80
N LEU A 27 -2.24 17.06 6.32
CA LEU A 27 -1.18 17.96 6.78
C LEU A 27 -0.57 18.78 5.64
N LYS A 28 -0.32 18.16 4.48
CA LYS A 28 0.17 18.86 3.28
C LYS A 28 -0.80 19.93 2.79
N LYS A 29 -2.11 19.64 2.83
CA LYS A 29 -3.13 20.64 2.53
C LYS A 29 -3.08 21.81 3.52
N HIS A 30 -2.97 21.53 4.82
CA HIS A 30 -2.86 22.57 5.83
C HIS A 30 -1.59 23.41 5.66
N LEU A 31 -0.45 22.78 5.34
CA LEU A 31 0.81 23.48 5.09
C LEU A 31 0.69 24.51 3.95
N ALA A 32 -0.07 24.18 2.89
CA ALA A 32 -0.28 25.09 1.77
C ALA A 32 -1.08 26.35 2.11
N GLU A 33 -1.83 26.33 3.22
CA GLU A 33 -2.67 27.44 3.70
C GLU A 33 -2.03 28.16 4.91
N ALA A 34 -0.97 27.61 5.49
CA ALA A 34 -0.32 28.14 6.68
C ALA A 34 0.59 29.34 6.35
N PHE A 35 0.57 30.37 7.20
CA PHE A 35 1.41 31.57 7.08
C PHE A 35 2.30 31.81 8.31
N GLU A 36 1.92 31.30 9.48
CA GLU A 36 2.70 31.44 10.71
C GLU A 36 3.91 30.50 10.70
N ALA A 37 5.12 31.04 10.86
CA ALA A 37 6.37 30.29 10.72
C ALA A 37 6.48 29.10 11.70
N ILE A 38 5.99 29.26 12.93
CA ILE A 38 5.96 28.17 13.93
C ILE A 38 5.00 27.04 13.53
N VAL A 39 3.90 27.38 12.86
CA VAL A 39 2.92 26.40 12.38
C VAL A 39 3.48 25.66 11.17
N ILE A 40 4.13 26.37 10.25
CA ILE A 40 4.80 25.79 9.07
C ILE A 40 5.85 24.76 9.51
N ALA A 41 6.78 25.14 10.39
CA ALA A 41 7.83 24.23 10.86
C ALA A 41 7.25 22.98 11.55
N SER A 42 6.22 23.16 12.38
CA SER A 42 5.52 22.04 13.04
C SER A 42 4.84 21.09 12.04
N LEU A 43 4.21 21.64 10.99
CA LEU A 43 3.59 20.85 9.92
C LEU A 43 4.62 20.08 9.09
N GLU A 44 5.75 20.69 8.76
CA GLU A 44 6.85 20.04 8.05
C GLU A 44 7.43 18.87 8.87
N ASP A 45 7.67 19.07 10.16
CA ASP A 45 8.16 18.04 11.08
C ASP A 45 7.17 16.86 11.17
N MET A 46 5.88 17.15 11.30
CA MET A 46 4.84 16.11 11.30
C MET A 46 4.83 15.34 9.98
N ILE A 47 4.85 16.02 8.83
CA ILE A 47 4.88 15.37 7.52
C ILE A 47 6.09 14.44 7.39
N ALA A 48 7.27 14.87 7.82
CA ALA A 48 8.49 14.06 7.81
C ALA A 48 8.37 12.82 8.73
N ASP A 49 7.68 12.93 9.87
CA ASP A 49 7.38 11.77 10.72
C ASP A 49 6.44 10.77 10.03
N PHE A 50 5.37 11.26 9.40
CA PHE A 50 4.47 10.40 8.62
C PHE A 50 5.19 9.70 7.47
N ASP A 51 6.06 10.40 6.74
CA ASP A 51 6.86 9.81 5.66
C ASP A 51 7.72 8.65 6.15
N ARG A 52 8.41 8.82 7.28
CA ARG A 52 9.22 7.75 7.89
C ARG A 52 8.37 6.54 8.31
N ARG A 53 7.20 6.77 8.92
CA ARG A 53 6.30 5.68 9.34
C ARG A 53 5.69 4.93 8.15
N ILE A 54 5.29 5.64 7.10
CA ILE A 54 4.78 5.05 5.87
C ILE A 54 5.84 4.14 5.26
N HIS A 55 7.08 4.61 5.13
CA HIS A 55 8.18 3.80 4.60
C HIS A 55 8.51 2.57 5.46
N ALA A 56 8.42 2.69 6.78
CA ALA A 56 8.62 1.55 7.69
C ALA A 56 7.53 0.48 7.49
N LEU A 57 6.27 0.88 7.32
CA LEU A 57 5.17 -0.04 7.03
C LEU A 57 5.29 -0.67 5.65
N GLU A 58 5.63 0.11 4.62
CA GLU A 58 5.85 -0.40 3.27
C GLU A 58 6.97 -1.46 3.24
N SER A 59 8.04 -1.24 4.02
CA SER A 59 9.14 -2.21 4.17
C SER A 59 8.69 -3.50 4.86
N GLN A 60 7.86 -3.40 5.91
CA GLN A 60 7.30 -4.56 6.61
C GLN A 60 6.35 -5.37 5.72
N ILE A 61 5.48 -4.69 4.95
CA ILE A 61 4.59 -5.33 3.97
C ILE A 61 5.43 -6.09 2.94
N ALA A 62 6.48 -5.48 2.41
CA ALA A 62 7.37 -6.13 1.44
C ALA A 62 8.11 -7.35 2.02
N GLU A 63 8.47 -7.34 3.31
CA GLU A 63 9.06 -8.50 3.99
C GLU A 63 8.03 -9.64 4.14
N VAL A 64 6.81 -9.34 4.60
CA VAL A 64 5.74 -10.35 4.74
C VAL A 64 5.40 -10.99 3.39
N ILE A 65 5.37 -10.20 2.30
CA ILE A 65 5.17 -10.70 0.94
C ILE A 65 6.32 -11.60 0.49
N ARG A 66 7.58 -11.23 0.78
CA ARG A 66 8.76 -12.05 0.43
C ARG A 66 8.78 -13.40 1.15
N GLN A 67 8.25 -13.45 2.37
CA GLN A 67 8.19 -14.68 3.16
C GLN A 67 7.09 -15.65 2.67
N ALA A 68 6.12 -15.18 1.88
CA ALA A 68 5.13 -16.02 1.23
C ALA A 68 5.73 -16.67 -0.04
N GLN A 69 6.11 -17.94 0.06
CA GLN A 69 6.89 -18.69 -0.95
C GLN A 69 6.27 -18.75 -2.37
N HIS A 70 4.97 -18.48 -2.53
CA HIS A 70 4.31 -18.44 -3.85
C HIS A 70 4.42 -17.08 -4.57
N THR A 71 4.75 -16.00 -3.85
CA THR A 71 4.54 -14.62 -4.32
C THR A 71 5.74 -14.01 -5.05
N ALA A 72 6.93 -14.60 -4.91
CA ALA A 72 8.14 -14.10 -5.57
C ALA A 72 8.10 -14.24 -7.10
N ARG A 73 7.50 -15.33 -7.62
CA ARG A 73 7.35 -15.56 -9.06
C ARG A 73 6.34 -14.58 -9.68
N ASP A 74 5.22 -14.38 -8.99
CA ASP A 74 4.17 -13.45 -9.43
C ASP A 74 4.66 -12.00 -9.38
N TYR A 75 5.43 -11.63 -8.34
CA TYR A 75 6.08 -10.32 -8.27
C TYR A 75 7.06 -10.07 -9.42
N SER A 76 7.93 -11.03 -9.73
CA SER A 76 8.84 -10.92 -10.88
C SER A 76 8.08 -10.79 -12.20
N LEU A 77 6.96 -11.50 -12.36
CA LEU A 77 6.12 -11.41 -13.55
C LEU A 77 5.45 -10.03 -13.67
N MET A 78 4.91 -9.50 -12.58
CA MET A 78 4.23 -8.20 -12.58
C MET A 78 5.18 -7.04 -12.89
N VAL A 79 6.37 -7.05 -12.31
CA VAL A 79 7.39 -6.01 -12.57
C VAL A 79 7.94 -6.09 -14.01
N SER A 80 7.78 -7.22 -14.70
CA SER A 80 8.15 -7.36 -16.11
C SER A 80 7.16 -6.69 -17.07
N VAL A 81 5.95 -6.35 -16.60
CA VAL A 81 4.94 -5.66 -17.40
C VAL A 81 5.29 -4.18 -17.54
N PRO A 82 5.44 -3.64 -18.77
CA PRO A 82 5.69 -2.22 -18.97
C PRO A 82 4.59 -1.36 -18.33
N GLY A 83 4.98 -0.41 -17.48
CA GLY A 83 4.03 0.48 -16.78
C GLY A 83 3.61 0.02 -15.38
N VAL A 84 3.99 -1.18 -14.93
CA VAL A 84 3.77 -1.63 -13.54
C VAL A 84 5.01 -1.30 -12.70
N SER A 85 4.86 -0.37 -11.76
CA SER A 85 5.95 -0.07 -10.81
C SER A 85 6.12 -1.20 -9.80
N LYS A 86 7.32 -1.35 -9.23
CA LYS A 86 7.59 -2.29 -8.12
C LYS A 86 6.62 -2.08 -6.95
N VAL A 87 6.30 -0.82 -6.66
CA VAL A 87 5.35 -0.42 -5.61
C VAL A 87 3.93 -0.85 -5.96
N SER A 88 3.51 -0.68 -7.21
CA SER A 88 2.20 -1.11 -7.71
C SER A 88 2.06 -2.64 -7.70
N ALA A 89 3.12 -3.37 -8.08
CA ALA A 89 3.15 -4.83 -8.02
C ALA A 89 3.04 -5.34 -6.58
N LEU A 90 3.78 -4.73 -5.64
CA LEU A 90 3.66 -5.03 -4.21
C LEU A 90 2.26 -4.74 -3.69
N SER A 91 1.70 -3.59 -4.04
CA SER A 91 0.35 -3.22 -3.61
C SER A 91 -0.71 -4.17 -4.17
N LEU A 92 -0.62 -4.55 -5.44
CA LEU A 92 -1.55 -5.50 -6.05
C LEU A 92 -1.45 -6.90 -5.43
N LEU A 93 -0.24 -7.40 -5.15
CA LEU A 93 -0.07 -8.69 -4.48
C LEU A 93 -0.51 -8.67 -3.01
N ALA A 94 -0.41 -7.51 -2.34
CA ALA A 94 -0.90 -7.31 -0.98
C ALA A 94 -2.44 -7.30 -0.90
N HIS A 95 -3.09 -6.67 -1.87
CA HIS A 95 -4.55 -6.49 -1.87
C HIS A 95 -5.31 -7.58 -2.64
N LEU A 96 -4.64 -8.29 -3.55
CA LEU A 96 -5.21 -9.33 -4.41
C LEU A 96 -4.27 -10.54 -4.42
N PRO A 97 -4.18 -11.32 -3.33
CA PRO A 97 -3.32 -12.51 -3.30
C PRO A 97 -3.76 -13.59 -4.31
N GLU A 98 -4.98 -13.53 -4.83
CA GLU A 98 -5.48 -14.44 -5.87
C GLU A 98 -5.17 -13.97 -7.30
N LEU A 99 -4.42 -12.87 -7.47
CA LEU A 99 -4.04 -12.33 -8.78
C LEU A 99 -3.30 -13.39 -9.61
N GLY A 100 -3.82 -13.72 -10.79
CA GLY A 100 -3.27 -14.77 -11.65
C GLY A 100 -3.83 -16.18 -11.39
N GLN A 101 -4.61 -16.38 -10.32
CA GLN A 101 -5.29 -17.66 -10.02
C GLN A 101 -6.78 -17.64 -10.37
N ARG A 102 -7.38 -16.44 -10.49
CA ARG A 102 -8.80 -16.25 -10.82
C ARG A 102 -8.96 -15.51 -12.14
N SER A 103 -10.16 -15.61 -12.72
CA SER A 103 -10.46 -14.94 -13.99
C SER A 103 -10.33 -13.41 -13.84
N PRO A 104 -9.92 -12.68 -14.90
CA PRO A 104 -9.75 -11.23 -14.86
C PRO A 104 -10.99 -10.47 -14.37
N LYS A 105 -12.18 -10.98 -14.69
CA LYS A 105 -13.46 -10.43 -14.23
C LYS A 105 -13.64 -10.55 -12.71
N SER A 106 -13.25 -11.69 -12.12
CA SER A 106 -13.31 -11.89 -10.67
C SER A 106 -12.30 -11.01 -9.93
N ILE A 107 -11.13 -10.78 -10.53
CA ILE A 107 -10.10 -9.88 -10.00
C ILE A 107 -10.56 -8.42 -10.06
N ALA A 108 -11.14 -7.99 -11.18
CA ALA A 108 -11.68 -6.64 -11.31
C ALA A 108 -12.79 -6.37 -10.29
N ALA A 109 -13.66 -7.33 -10.02
CA ALA A 109 -14.69 -7.21 -8.99
C ALA A 109 -14.11 -7.13 -7.56
N LEU A 110 -13.07 -7.92 -7.25
CA LEU A 110 -12.36 -7.86 -5.97
C LEU A 110 -11.62 -6.53 -5.76
N ALA A 111 -11.11 -5.94 -6.84
CA ALA A 111 -10.50 -4.62 -6.84
C ALA A 111 -11.52 -3.47 -6.81
N GLY A 112 -12.83 -3.77 -6.81
CA GLY A 112 -13.90 -2.75 -6.88
C GLY A 112 -14.01 -2.05 -8.23
N LEU A 113 -13.40 -2.60 -9.27
CA LEU A 113 -13.31 -2.03 -10.63
C LEU A 113 -14.40 -2.56 -11.58
N ALA A 114 -15.17 -3.58 -11.19
CA ALA A 114 -16.27 -4.12 -11.99
C ALA A 114 -17.44 -4.60 -11.10
N PRO A 115 -18.70 -4.41 -11.54
CA PRO A 115 -19.85 -5.01 -10.88
C PRO A 115 -19.84 -6.54 -11.05
N PHE A 116 -20.37 -7.24 -10.04
CA PHE A 116 -20.42 -8.71 -9.95
C PHE A 116 -21.20 -9.37 -11.10
#